data_AF-A0A7H4PK36-F1
#
_entry.id   AF-A0A7H4PK36-F1
#
_cell.length_a   1.000
_cell.length_b   1.000
_cell.length_c   1.000
_cell.angle_alpha   90.00
_cell.angle_beta   90.00
_cell.angle_gamma   90.00
#
_symmetry.space_group_name_H-M   'P 1'
#
loop_
_entity.id
_entity.type
_entity.pdbx_description
1 polymer ?
#
loop_
_entity_poly.entity_id
_entity_poly.type
_entity_poly.pdbx_seq_one_letter_code
_entity_poly.pdbx_strand_id
1 'polypeptide(L)'
;MVYLLNVNPFYAVIAVTLLLAGGLVWLEKRPHLAVDTLLGIMAHSALSLGLVVVSLMSNVRVDLMAYLFGDLLAVTPEDLISIAIGVVIVLAILLWQWRNLLSMTISPDLAFVDGVKLQRVKLLLMLVTALTIGVAMKFVGALIITSLLIIPAATAAALPVRRSKWREWRLAWE
;
A
#
# COMPACT_ATOMS: atom_id res chain seq x y z
N MET A 1 -3.86 -2.50 28.25
CA MET A 1 -4.11 -3.72 27.45
C MET A 1 -3.06 -3.96 26.37
N VAL A 2 -2.61 -2.96 25.59
CA VAL A 2 -1.57 -3.13 24.55
C VAL A 2 -0.17 -3.44 25.13
N TYR A 3 0.14 -2.96 26.34
CA TYR A 3 1.38 -3.30 27.04
C TYR A 3 1.47 -4.73 27.57
N LEU A 4 0.36 -5.48 27.64
CA LEU A 4 0.40 -6.89 28.10
C LEU A 4 0.88 -7.87 27.02
N LEU A 5 0.99 -7.45 25.76
CA LEU A 5 1.35 -8.33 24.64
C LEU A 5 2.85 -8.31 24.28
N ASN A 6 3.67 -7.41 24.84
CA ASN A 6 5.11 -7.29 24.52
C ASN A 6 5.41 -7.32 23.00
N VAL A 7 4.46 -6.85 22.17
CA VAL A 7 4.61 -6.81 20.71
C VAL A 7 5.29 -5.50 20.37
N ASN A 8 6.46 -5.59 19.72
CA ASN A 8 7.17 -4.44 19.21
C ASN A 8 6.24 -3.61 18.29
N PRO A 9 6.10 -2.28 18.49
CA PRO A 9 5.26 -1.41 17.66
C PRO A 9 5.48 -1.57 16.17
N PHE A 10 6.70 -1.94 15.75
CA PHE A 10 7.04 -2.27 14.38
C PHE A 10 6.15 -3.38 13.79
N TYR A 11 6.02 -4.51 14.49
CA TYR A 11 5.17 -5.62 14.03
C TYR A 11 3.68 -5.29 14.08
N ALA A 12 3.26 -4.47 15.05
CA ALA A 12 1.88 -4.01 15.14
C ALA A 12 1.49 -3.16 13.91
N VAL A 13 2.35 -2.25 13.47
CA VAL A 13 2.13 -1.45 12.26
C VAL A 13 2.00 -2.35 11.03
N ILE A 14 2.91 -3.30 10.84
CA ILE A 14 2.86 -4.24 9.71
C ILE A 14 1.55 -5.03 9.71
N ALA A 15 1.16 -5.59 10.86
CA ALA A 15 -0.05 -6.38 10.99
C ALA A 15 -1.32 -5.56 10.69
N VAL A 16 -1.41 -4.35 11.24
CA VAL A 16 -2.57 -3.46 11.01
C VAL A 16 -2.64 -3.03 9.56
N THR A 17 -1.52 -2.63 8.94
CA THR A 17 -1.49 -2.20 7.53
C THR A 17 -1.86 -3.36 6.59
N LEU A 18 -1.40 -4.57 6.85
CA LEU A 18 -1.80 -5.77 6.10
C LEU A 18 -3.29 -6.10 6.27
N LEU A 19 -3.82 -5.99 7.49
CA LEU A 19 -5.23 -6.21 7.79
C LEU A 19 -6.10 -5.18 7.05
N LEU A 20 -5.73 -3.89 7.10
CA LEU A 20 -6.44 -2.83 6.39
C LEU A 20 -6.39 -3.03 4.87
N ALA A 21 -5.23 -3.40 4.31
CA ALA A 21 -5.12 -3.69 2.89
C ALA A 21 -6.01 -4.87 2.48
N GLY A 22 -5.96 -5.99 3.21
CA GLY A 22 -6.82 -7.15 2.97
C GLY A 22 -8.31 -6.83 3.13
N GLY A 23 -8.67 -6.05 4.15
CA GLY A 23 -10.03 -5.56 4.40
C GLY A 23 -10.54 -4.70 3.25
N LEU A 24 -9.71 -3.79 2.74
CA LEU A 24 -10.05 -2.95 1.59
C LEU A 24 -10.34 -3.82 0.36
N VAL A 25 -9.45 -4.76 0.02
CA VAL A 25 -9.65 -5.65 -1.14
C VAL A 25 -10.91 -6.48 -0.99
N TRP A 26 -11.21 -6.94 0.22
CA TRP A 26 -12.43 -7.70 0.48
C TRP A 26 -13.69 -6.86 0.30
N LEU A 27 -13.64 -5.60 0.72
CA LEU A 27 -14.76 -4.66 0.65
C LEU A 27 -14.99 -4.14 -0.77
N GLU A 28 -13.92 -3.93 -1.55
CA GLU A 28 -13.97 -3.57 -2.98
C GLU A 28 -14.70 -4.61 -3.84
N LYS A 29 -14.78 -5.88 -3.41
CA LYS A 29 -15.51 -6.93 -4.14
C LYS A 29 -17.03 -6.71 -4.13
N ARG A 30 -17.54 -5.82 -3.27
CA ARG A 30 -18.96 -5.53 -3.18
C ARG A 30 -19.31 -4.42 -4.17
N PRO A 31 -20.20 -4.65 -5.16
CA PRO A 31 -20.44 -3.72 -6.27
C PRO A 31 -21.17 -2.42 -5.88
N HIS A 32 -21.59 -2.26 -4.62
CA HIS A 32 -22.47 -1.17 -4.19
C HIS A 32 -21.74 0.08 -3.66
N LEU A 33 -20.41 0.05 -3.51
CA LEU A 33 -19.66 1.17 -2.91
C LEU A 33 -18.52 1.60 -3.83
N ALA A 34 -18.40 2.91 -4.05
CA ALA A 34 -17.27 3.48 -4.77
C ALA A 34 -15.98 3.24 -3.98
N VAL A 35 -14.92 2.84 -4.68
CA VAL A 35 -13.60 2.56 -4.07
C VAL A 35 -13.08 3.79 -3.31
N ASP A 36 -13.31 4.99 -3.84
CA ASP A 36 -12.90 6.25 -3.22
C ASP A 36 -13.60 6.47 -1.87
N THR A 37 -14.88 6.10 -1.77
CA THR A 37 -15.64 6.17 -0.52
C THR A 37 -15.13 5.15 0.50
N LEU A 38 -14.86 3.91 0.06
CA LEU A 38 -14.30 2.87 0.92
C LEU A 38 -12.94 3.28 1.49
N LEU A 39 -12.05 3.77 0.63
CA LEU A 39 -10.73 4.25 1.01
C LEU A 39 -10.84 5.39 2.03
N GLY A 40 -11.73 6.36 1.79
CA GLY A 40 -11.97 7.48 2.70
C GLY A 40 -12.47 7.03 4.08
N ILE A 41 -13.47 6.15 4.13
CA ILE A 41 -14.04 5.65 5.40
C ILE A 41 -12.99 4.85 6.17
N MET A 42 -12.27 3.95 5.50
CA MET A 42 -11.25 3.12 6.15
C MET A 42 -10.10 3.97 6.72
N ALA A 43 -9.63 4.97 5.97
CA ALA A 43 -8.55 5.85 6.44
C ALA A 43 -8.94 6.64 7.70
N HIS A 44 -10.12 7.28 7.70
CA HIS A 44 -10.60 8.03 8.87
C HIS A 44 -10.91 7.12 10.07
N SER A 45 -11.46 5.93 9.81
CA SER A 45 -11.73 4.95 10.86
C SER A 45 -10.43 4.44 11.49
N ALA A 46 -9.42 4.13 10.67
CA ALA A 46 -8.11 3.69 11.16
C ALA A 46 -7.39 4.80 11.95
N LEU A 47 -7.44 6.05 11.48
CA LEU A 47 -6.90 7.21 12.20
C LEU A 47 -7.60 7.43 13.54
N SER A 48 -8.93 7.41 13.56
CA SER A 48 -9.72 7.58 14.78
C SER A 48 -9.41 6.48 15.80
N LEU A 49 -9.42 5.22 15.36
CA LEU A 49 -9.08 4.08 16.21
C LEU A 49 -7.64 4.17 16.72
N GLY A 50 -6.68 4.52 15.86
CA GLY A 50 -5.29 4.72 16.25
C GLY A 50 -5.14 5.81 17.31
N LEU A 51 -5.82 6.94 17.13
CA LEU A 51 -5.79 8.06 18.09
C LEU A 51 -6.42 7.67 19.44
N VAL A 52 -7.53 6.93 19.43
CA VAL A 52 -8.15 6.41 20.65
C VAL A 52 -7.18 5.47 21.38
N VAL A 53 -6.55 4.54 20.65
CA VAL A 53 -5.56 3.61 21.22
C VAL A 53 -4.39 4.37 21.84
N VAL A 54 -3.86 5.40 21.18
CA VAL A 54 -2.78 6.25 21.71
C VAL A 54 -3.24 7.04 22.94
N SER A 55 -4.44 7.61 22.91
CA SER A 55 -5.02 8.36 24.04
C SER A 55 -5.16 7.51 25.31
N LEU A 56 -5.44 6.21 25.15
CA LEU A 56 -5.49 5.26 26.25
C LEU A 56 -4.10 4.88 26.81
N MET A 57 -3.02 5.20 26.10
CA MET A 57 -1.64 4.97 26.55
C MET A 57 -1.11 6.19 27.32
N SER A 58 -1.56 6.37 28.55
CA SER A 58 -1.23 7.52 29.41
C SER A 58 0.26 7.68 29.76
N ASN A 59 1.07 6.62 29.62
CA ASN A 59 2.49 6.62 30.02
C ASN A 59 3.48 6.67 28.84
N VAL A 60 3.02 6.92 27.61
CA VAL A 60 3.85 6.87 26.40
C VAL A 60 3.82 8.22 25.71
N ARG A 61 4.98 8.88 25.66
CA ARG A 61 5.15 10.04 24.78
C ARG A 61 5.35 9.51 23.36
N VAL A 62 4.28 9.51 22.57
CA VAL A 62 4.37 9.22 21.14
C VAL A 62 4.91 10.46 20.45
N ASP A 63 6.09 10.37 19.86
CA ASP A 63 6.61 11.43 19.00
C ASP A 63 5.99 11.30 17.60
N LEU A 64 4.88 12.01 17.39
CA LEU A 64 4.19 12.03 16.09
C LEU A 64 5.10 12.56 14.99
N MET A 65 6.02 13.49 15.28
CA MET A 65 6.90 14.06 14.26
C MET A 65 7.84 12.99 13.72
N ALA A 66 8.43 12.17 14.60
CA ALA A 66 9.25 11.03 14.20
C ALA A 66 8.46 10.00 13.36
N TYR A 67 7.18 9.76 13.63
CA TYR A 67 6.36 8.86 12.81
C TYR A 67 5.94 9.45 11.45
N LEU A 68 5.76 10.76 11.37
CA LEU A 68 5.35 11.45 10.15
C LEU A 68 6.51 11.63 9.16
N PHE A 69 7.70 11.98 9.67
CA PHE A 69 8.89 12.27 8.85
C PHE A 69 9.93 11.15 8.86
N GLY A 70 9.82 10.18 9.78
CA GLY A 70 10.82 9.16 10.00
C GLY A 70 11.96 9.67 10.88
N ASP A 71 12.64 8.74 11.55
CA ASP A 71 13.90 9.02 12.22
C ASP A 71 14.88 7.89 11.93
N LEU A 72 15.89 8.19 11.10
CA LEU A 72 16.91 7.21 10.72
C LEU A 72 17.83 6.85 11.89
N LEU A 73 18.03 7.75 12.85
CA LEU A 73 18.90 7.53 14.02
C LEU A 73 18.23 6.64 15.07
N ALA A 74 16.89 6.55 15.06
CA ALA A 74 16.12 5.66 15.93
C ALA A 74 16.10 4.19 15.47
N VAL A 75 16.75 3.86 14.35
CA VAL A 75 16.82 2.49 13.81
C VAL A 75 17.93 1.71 14.50
N THR A 76 17.57 0.59 15.13
CA THR A 76 18.53 -0.31 15.78
C THR A 76 19.06 -1.38 14.81
N PRO A 77 20.18 -2.05 15.10
CA PRO A 77 20.68 -3.17 14.29
C PRO A 77 19.68 -4.32 14.15
N GLU A 78 18.85 -4.57 15.17
CA GLU A 78 17.80 -5.61 15.12
C GLU A 78 16.67 -5.22 14.14
N ASP A 79 16.31 -3.94 14.09
CA ASP A 79 15.36 -3.43 13.10
C ASP A 79 15.91 -3.62 11.69
N LEU A 80 17.22 -3.42 11.48
CA LEU A 80 17.85 -3.59 10.17
C LEU A 80 17.75 -5.02 9.67
N ILE A 81 17.91 -6.02 10.55
CA ILE A 81 17.71 -7.43 10.21
C ILE A 81 16.24 -7.68 9.83
N SER A 82 15.30 -7.15 10.60
CA SER A 82 13.87 -7.29 10.30
C SER A 82 13.49 -6.63 8.97
N ILE A 83 14.06 -5.47 8.67
CA ILE A 83 13.89 -4.76 7.38
C ILE A 83 14.48 -5.60 6.24
N ALA A 84 15.71 -6.11 6.41
CA ALA A 84 16.37 -6.94 5.40
C ALA A 84 15.54 -8.19 5.07
N ILE A 85 15.01 -8.87 6.09
CA ILE A 85 14.10 -10.01 5.91
C ILE A 85 12.84 -9.58 5.15
N GLY A 86 12.22 -8.47 5.54
CA GLY A 86 11.05 -7.92 4.85
C GLY A 86 11.31 -7.63 3.37
N VAL A 87 12.45 -7.02 3.05
CA VAL A 87 12.87 -6.73 1.67
C VAL A 87 13.08 -8.02 0.88
N VAL A 88 13.76 -9.02 1.45
CA VAL A 88 13.96 -10.32 0.79
C VAL A 88 12.63 -11.01 0.51
N ILE A 89 11.67 -10.97 1.45
CA ILE A 89 10.33 -11.53 1.26
C ILE A 89 9.60 -10.79 0.12
N VAL A 90 9.61 -9.46 0.12
CA VAL A 90 8.98 -8.65 -0.93
C VAL A 90 9.59 -8.95 -2.31
N LEU A 91 10.92 -8.97 -2.41
CA LEU A 91 11.62 -9.28 -3.66
C LEU A 91 11.35 -10.72 -4.13
N ALA A 92 11.35 -11.70 -3.23
CA ALA A 92 11.03 -13.08 -3.58
C ALA A 92 9.61 -13.21 -4.15
N ILE A 93 8.63 -12.54 -3.54
CA ILE A 93 7.25 -12.52 -4.03
C ILE A 93 7.15 -11.82 -5.40
N LEU A 94 7.85 -10.70 -5.58
CA LEU A 94 7.85 -9.97 -6.86
C LEU A 94 8.50 -10.79 -7.98
N LEU A 95 9.63 -11.45 -7.72
CA LEU A 95 10.30 -12.33 -8.69
C LEU A 95 9.44 -13.54 -9.04
N TRP A 96 8.77 -14.13 -8.05
CA TRP A 96 7.85 -15.24 -8.28
C TRP A 96 6.63 -14.83 -9.13
N GLN A 97 6.09 -13.62 -8.89
CA GLN A 97 4.91 -13.09 -9.57
C GLN A 97 5.24 -12.32 -10.87
N TRP A 98 6.51 -12.19 -11.23
CA TRP A 98 7.01 -11.37 -12.34
C TRP A 98 6.25 -11.61 -13.65
N ARG A 99 5.98 -12.89 -13.99
CA ARG A 99 5.25 -13.27 -15.21
C ARG A 99 3.80 -12.77 -15.20
N ASN A 100 3.12 -12.89 -14.07
CA ASN A 100 1.72 -12.45 -13.92
C ASN A 100 1.60 -10.92 -13.94
N LEU A 101 2.58 -10.20 -13.37
CA LEU A 101 2.63 -8.74 -13.41
C LEU A 101 2.83 -8.25 -14.85
N LEU A 102 3.77 -8.85 -15.60
CA LEU A 102 4.00 -8.55 -17.01
C LEU A 102 2.77 -8.81 -17.89
N SER A 103 2.10 -9.94 -17.71
CA SER A 103 0.87 -10.26 -18.44
C SER A 103 -0.23 -9.22 -18.20
N MET A 104 -0.35 -8.70 -16.97
CA MET A 104 -1.36 -7.70 -16.62
C MET A 104 -1.07 -6.32 -17.25
N THR A 105 0.20 -5.94 -17.40
CA THR A 105 0.59 -4.66 -18.03
C THR A 105 0.46 -4.70 -19.56
N ILE A 106 0.70 -5.84 -20.20
CA ILE A 106 0.72 -5.96 -21.67
C ILE A 106 -0.68 -6.23 -22.25
N SER A 107 -1.48 -7.09 -21.61
CA SER A 107 -2.79 -7.48 -22.14
C SER A 107 -3.72 -8.04 -21.05
N PRO A 108 -4.54 -7.19 -20.41
CA PRO A 108 -5.53 -7.62 -19.43
C PRO A 108 -6.53 -8.66 -19.97
N ASP A 109 -6.89 -8.55 -21.26
CA ASP A 109 -7.86 -9.43 -21.93
C ASP A 109 -7.33 -10.85 -22.19
N LEU A 110 -6.03 -11.02 -22.51
CA LEU A 110 -5.41 -12.35 -22.66
C LEU A 110 -5.25 -13.07 -21.31
N ALA A 111 -5.04 -12.34 -20.21
CA ALA A 111 -4.91 -12.91 -18.87
C ALA A 111 -6.22 -13.52 -18.34
N PHE A 112 -7.38 -13.04 -18.81
CA PHE A 112 -8.69 -13.59 -18.46
C PHE A 112 -8.94 -14.95 -19.16
N VAL A 113 -8.42 -15.11 -20.38
CA VAL A 113 -8.50 -16.37 -21.15
C VAL A 113 -7.58 -17.45 -20.56
N ASP A 114 -6.45 -17.05 -19.95
CA ASP A 114 -5.51 -17.94 -19.25
C ASP A 114 -5.94 -18.35 -17.82
N GLY A 115 -7.13 -17.95 -17.35
CA GLY A 115 -7.64 -18.34 -16.02
C GLY A 115 -6.94 -17.66 -14.84
N VAL A 116 -6.17 -16.59 -15.08
CA VAL A 116 -5.55 -15.79 -14.02
C VAL A 116 -6.65 -15.06 -13.26
N LYS A 117 -6.84 -15.41 -11.99
CA LYS A 117 -7.75 -14.69 -11.10
C LYS A 117 -7.15 -13.30 -10.84
N LEU A 118 -7.50 -12.33 -11.68
CA LEU A 118 -7.06 -10.93 -11.61
C LEU A 118 -7.15 -10.36 -10.19
N GLN A 119 -8.20 -10.77 -9.48
CA GLN A 119 -8.46 -10.42 -8.08
C GLN A 119 -7.41 -10.95 -7.08
N ARG A 120 -6.81 -12.12 -7.32
CA ARG A 120 -5.71 -12.67 -6.50
C ARG A 120 -4.42 -11.89 -6.74
N VAL A 121 -4.12 -11.54 -7.99
CA VAL A 121 -2.94 -10.75 -8.33
C VAL A 121 -3.06 -9.34 -7.73
N LYS A 122 -4.23 -8.72 -7.83
CA LYS A 122 -4.53 -7.42 -7.19
C LYS A 122 -4.37 -7.47 -5.67
N LEU A 123 -4.91 -8.51 -5.03
CA LEU A 123 -4.75 -8.72 -3.58
C LEU A 123 -3.28 -8.86 -3.19
N LEU A 124 -2.54 -9.71 -3.91
CA LEU A 124 -1.14 -9.98 -3.63
C LEU A 124 -0.29 -8.70 -3.80
N LEU A 125 -0.52 -7.93 -4.87
CA LEU A 125 0.14 -6.65 -5.07
C LEU A 125 -0.17 -5.66 -3.94
N MET A 126 -1.44 -5.55 -3.53
CA MET A 126 -1.84 -4.68 -2.40
C MET A 126 -1.17 -5.11 -1.08
N LEU A 127 -1.09 -6.41 -0.79
CA LEU A 127 -0.43 -6.92 0.41
C LEU A 127 1.08 -6.69 0.39
N VAL A 128 1.74 -6.88 -0.76
CA VAL A 128 3.17 -6.59 -0.92
C VAL A 128 3.46 -5.11 -0.72
N THR A 129 2.63 -4.23 -1.30
CA THR A 129 2.74 -2.78 -1.09
C THR A 129 2.52 -2.41 0.38
N ALA A 130 1.49 -2.97 1.02
CA ALA A 130 1.19 -2.76 2.44
C ALA A 130 2.33 -3.22 3.35
N LEU A 131 2.94 -4.38 3.06
CA LEU A 131 4.12 -4.87 3.77
C LEU A 131 5.30 -3.93 3.60
N THR A 132 5.55 -3.49 2.37
CA THR A 132 6.65 -2.56 2.05
C THR A 132 6.49 -1.25 2.82
N ILE A 133 5.28 -0.68 2.86
CA ILE A 133 4.96 0.52 3.64
C ILE A 133 5.20 0.27 5.13
N GLY A 134 4.70 -0.85 5.69
CA GLY A 134 4.85 -1.15 7.11
C GLY A 134 6.31 -1.30 7.54
N VAL A 135 7.14 -1.96 6.72
CA VAL A 135 8.58 -2.12 6.96
C VAL A 135 9.32 -0.79 6.82
N ALA A 136 8.97 0.03 5.84
CA ALA A 136 9.62 1.33 5.59
C ALA A 136 9.21 2.43 6.59
N MET A 137 8.04 2.30 7.22
CA MET A 137 7.41 3.32 8.07
C MET A 137 8.36 3.91 9.11
N LYS A 138 9.17 3.06 9.76
CA LYS A 138 10.02 3.47 10.89
C LYS A 138 11.10 4.48 10.51
N PHE A 139 11.73 4.32 9.34
CA PHE A 139 12.86 5.16 8.93
C PHE A 139 12.52 6.16 7.81
N VAL A 140 11.48 5.89 7.00
CA VAL A 140 11.04 6.80 5.93
C VAL A 140 9.98 7.78 6.43
N GLY A 141 9.10 7.37 7.35
CA GLY A 141 7.98 8.19 7.82
C GLY A 141 6.76 8.20 6.90
N ALA A 142 5.59 8.37 7.51
CA ALA A 142 4.30 8.24 6.82
C ALA A 142 4.08 9.27 5.69
N LEU A 143 4.47 10.54 5.90
CA LEU A 143 4.24 11.63 4.92
C LEU A 143 5.15 11.49 3.69
N ILE A 144 6.37 11.01 3.89
CA ILE A 144 7.32 10.80 2.81
C ILE A 144 6.87 9.60 1.97
N ILE A 145 6.40 8.52 2.61
CA ILE A 145 5.85 7.36 1.90
C ILE A 145 4.64 7.75 1.04
N THR A 146 3.67 8.50 1.58
CA THR A 146 2.49 8.90 0.80
C THR A 146 2.89 9.75 -0.41
N SER A 147 3.81 10.69 -0.24
CA SER A 147 4.35 11.49 -1.33
C SER A 147 5.05 10.62 -2.39
N LEU A 148 5.90 9.69 -1.96
CA LEU A 148 6.64 8.77 -2.83
C LEU A 148 5.70 7.86 -3.63
N LEU A 149 4.54 7.50 -3.09
CA LEU A 149 3.54 6.67 -3.78
C LEU A 149 2.66 7.49 -4.75
N ILE A 150 2.30 8.73 -4.37
CA ILE A 150 1.43 9.59 -5.19
C ILE A 150 2.15 10.12 -6.44
N ILE A 151 3.40 10.59 -6.29
CA ILE A 151 4.18 11.19 -7.40
C ILE A 151 4.28 10.27 -8.63
N PRO A 152 4.73 9.01 -8.54
CA PRO A 152 4.87 8.14 -9.71
C PRO A 152 3.50 7.78 -10.32
N ALA A 153 2.48 7.57 -9.49
CA ALA A 153 1.12 7.29 -9.97
C ALA A 153 0.53 8.49 -10.73
N ALA A 154 0.67 9.70 -10.17
CA ALA A 154 0.25 10.94 -10.80
C ALA A 154 1.04 11.22 -12.09
N THR A 155 2.35 10.98 -12.08
CA THR A 155 3.21 11.12 -13.26
C THR A 155 2.79 10.15 -14.37
N ALA A 156 2.53 8.88 -14.03
CA ALA A 156 2.05 7.88 -14.98
C ALA A 156 0.67 8.23 -15.56
N ALA A 157 -0.23 8.81 -14.75
CA ALA A 157 -1.53 9.28 -15.20
C ALA A 157 -1.45 10.55 -16.07
N ALA A 158 -0.49 11.44 -15.78
CA ALA A 158 -0.28 12.67 -16.53
C ALA A 158 0.45 12.44 -17.87
N LEU A 159 1.19 11.33 -18.01
CA LEU A 159 1.83 10.93 -19.27
C LEU A 159 0.76 10.65 -20.33
N PRO A 160 0.71 11.43 -21.43
CA PRO A 160 -0.24 11.17 -22.49
C PRO A 160 0.18 9.91 -23.26
N VAL A 161 -0.42 8.77 -22.93
CA VAL A 161 -0.44 7.61 -23.83
C VAL A 161 -1.29 8.01 -25.03
N ARG A 162 -0.61 8.57 -26.03
CA ARG A 162 -1.05 9.16 -27.30
C ARG A 162 -2.44 8.71 -27.80
N ARG A 163 -3.52 9.25 -27.21
CA ARG A 163 -4.91 9.12 -27.71
C ARG A 163 -5.34 10.29 -28.60
N SER A 164 -4.54 11.36 -28.75
CA SER A 164 -4.96 12.60 -29.41
C SER A 164 -5.13 12.49 -30.93
N LYS A 165 -4.32 11.68 -31.63
CA LYS A 165 -4.45 11.55 -33.11
C LYS A 165 -5.82 11.01 -33.54
N TRP A 166 -6.43 10.11 -32.78
CA TRP A 166 -7.72 9.49 -33.15
C TRP A 166 -8.92 10.45 -33.16
N ARG A 167 -8.82 11.59 -32.49
CA ARG A 167 -9.90 12.60 -32.46
C ARG A 167 -9.84 13.52 -33.68
N GLU A 168 -8.65 13.78 -34.20
CA GLU A 168 -8.42 14.54 -35.42
C GLU A 168 -8.83 13.75 -36.68
N TRP A 169 -8.51 12.44 -36.73
CA TRP A 169 -8.98 11.58 -37.83
C TRP A 169 -10.50 11.46 -37.86
N ARG A 170 -11.19 11.52 -36.72
CA ARG A 170 -12.66 11.38 -36.68
C ARG A 170 -13.39 12.60 -37.27
N LEU A 171 -12.82 13.80 -37.08
CA LEU A 171 -13.33 15.05 -37.65
C LEU A 171 -12.94 15.24 -39.12
N ALA A 172 -11.98 14.47 -39.64
CA ALA A 172 -11.60 14.50 -41.05
C ALA A 172 -12.50 13.63 -41.96
N TRP A 173 -13.45 12.90 -41.38
CA TRP A 173 -14.41 12.03 -42.09
C TRP A 173 -15.88 12.35 -41.76
N GLU A 174 -16.15 13.52 -41.15
CA GLU A 174 -17.47 14.14 -41.01
C GLU A 174 -17.55 15.40 -41.88
#